data_AF-A0A6N6MIB1-F1
#
_entry.id   AF-A0A6N6MIB1-F1
#
_cell.length_a   1.000
_cell.length_b   1.000
_cell.length_c   1.000
_cell.angle_alpha   90.00
_cell.angle_beta   90.00
_cell.angle_gamma   90.00
#
_symmetry.space_group_name_H-M   'P 1'
#
loop_
_entity.id
_entity.type
_entity.pdbx_description
1 polymer ?
#
loop_
_entity_poly.entity_id
_entity_poly.type
_entity_poly.pdbx_seq_one_letter_code
_entity_poly.pdbx_strand_id
1 'polypeptide(L)'
;MLMRIGLALIALAASALPALAIEGRYKVEGQNPGQPQIYRGEAVIKKTGETYSVVWQIGSGRQIGTGILSGSVLSVVFQAANAPGSGGVASFEIADNKVTGGKWAVTGGQTAGTEKWTLESGI
;
A
#
# COMPACT_ATOMS: atom_id res chain seq x y z
N MET A 1 -28.76 -60.40 3.64
CA MET A 1 -27.68 -59.51 4.09
C MET A 1 -27.63 -58.33 3.11
N LEU A 2 -28.32 -57.22 3.41
CA LEU A 2 -28.36 -56.03 2.54
C LEU A 2 -27.30 -55.04 3.00
N MET A 3 -26.32 -54.74 2.15
CA MET A 3 -25.29 -53.73 2.41
C MET A 3 -25.76 -52.39 1.84
N ARG A 4 -26.06 -51.41 2.70
CA ARG A 4 -26.37 -50.03 2.31
C ARG A 4 -25.06 -49.25 2.20
N ILE A 5 -24.68 -48.88 0.97
CA ILE A 5 -23.55 -47.98 0.72
C ILE A 5 -24.09 -46.55 0.80
N GLY A 6 -23.76 -45.85 1.88
CA GLY A 6 -24.04 -44.42 2.02
C GLY A 6 -22.95 -43.60 1.32
N LEU A 7 -23.32 -42.83 0.31
CA LEU A 7 -22.42 -41.87 -0.34
C LEU A 7 -22.35 -40.61 0.55
N ALA A 8 -21.21 -40.38 1.20
CA ALA A 8 -20.96 -39.14 1.92
C ALA A 8 -20.35 -38.11 0.94
N LEU A 9 -21.09 -37.07 0.59
CA LEU A 9 -20.53 -35.89 -0.07
C LEU A 9 -19.74 -35.09 0.97
N ILE A 10 -18.41 -35.11 0.85
CA ILE A 10 -17.53 -34.20 1.57
C ILE A 10 -17.55 -32.87 0.81
N ALA A 11 -18.28 -31.89 1.33
CA ALA A 11 -18.21 -30.52 0.84
C ALA A 11 -16.81 -29.96 1.20
N LEU A 12 -15.99 -29.73 0.19
CA LEU A 12 -14.70 -29.06 0.34
C LEU A 12 -14.99 -27.57 0.62
N ALA A 13 -15.00 -27.18 1.89
CA ALA A 13 -15.03 -25.78 2.26
C ALA A 13 -13.71 -25.14 1.79
N ALA A 14 -13.76 -24.44 0.65
CA ALA A 14 -12.66 -23.59 0.22
C ALA A 14 -12.50 -22.48 1.25
N SER A 15 -11.48 -22.58 2.10
CA SER A 15 -11.02 -21.46 2.91
C SER A 15 -10.56 -20.37 1.94
N ALA A 16 -11.39 -19.34 1.76
CA ALA A 16 -10.92 -18.10 1.17
C ALA A 16 -9.81 -17.58 2.08
N LEU A 17 -8.55 -17.72 1.64
CA LEU A 17 -7.46 -16.97 2.24
C LEU A 17 -7.93 -15.50 2.26
N PRO A 18 -7.82 -14.77 3.38
CA PRO A 18 -8.08 -13.34 3.34
C PRO A 18 -7.20 -12.80 2.23
N ALA A 19 -7.79 -12.06 1.28
CA ALA A 19 -7.02 -11.39 0.24
C ALA A 19 -5.87 -10.69 0.96
N LEU A 20 -4.63 -11.14 0.69
CA LEU A 20 -3.43 -10.68 1.36
C LEU A 20 -3.47 -9.16 1.27
N ALA A 21 -3.69 -8.52 2.41
CA ALA A 21 -3.82 -7.08 2.43
C ALA A 21 -2.43 -6.50 2.14
N ILE A 22 -2.37 -5.41 1.38
CA ILE A 22 -1.13 -4.65 1.14
C ILE A 22 -0.52 -4.06 2.43
N GLU A 23 -1.11 -4.36 3.59
CA GLU A 23 -0.68 -3.96 4.92
C GLU A 23 0.72 -4.49 5.24
N GLY A 24 1.52 -3.65 5.88
CA GLY A 24 2.90 -4.00 6.20
C GLY A 24 3.80 -2.79 6.33
N ARG A 25 5.07 -3.07 6.61
CA ARG A 25 6.17 -2.13 6.56
C ARG A 25 6.95 -2.33 5.27
N TYR A 26 7.26 -1.24 4.60
CA TYR A 26 7.99 -1.20 3.34
C TYR A 26 9.21 -0.30 3.46
N LYS A 27 10.33 -0.71 2.88
CA LYS A 27 11.39 0.22 2.48
C LYS A 27 10.92 1.02 1.28
N VAL A 28 11.23 2.31 1.29
CA VAL A 28 10.96 3.23 0.19
C VAL A 28 12.27 3.78 -0.34
N GLU A 29 12.47 3.66 -1.64
CA GLU A 29 13.47 4.41 -2.39
C GLU A 29 12.75 5.31 -3.39
N GLY A 30 12.97 6.61 -3.33
CA GLY A 30 12.28 7.55 -4.20
C GLY A 30 13.17 8.64 -4.75
N GLN A 31 12.66 9.33 -5.76
CA GLN A 31 13.35 10.41 -6.46
C GLN A 31 12.43 11.62 -6.57
N ASN A 32 12.95 12.77 -6.14
CA ASN A 32 12.26 14.05 -6.31
C ASN A 32 12.26 14.46 -7.79
N PRO A 33 11.22 15.16 -8.27
CA PRO A 33 11.18 15.64 -9.65
C PRO A 33 12.44 16.46 -10.00
N GLY A 34 13.08 16.13 -11.11
CA GLY A 34 14.24 16.86 -11.63
C GLY A 34 15.53 16.73 -10.80
N GLN A 35 15.56 15.90 -9.76
CA GLN A 35 16.76 15.69 -8.95
C GLN A 35 17.36 14.29 -9.18
N PRO A 36 18.69 14.17 -9.34
CA PRO A 36 19.32 12.87 -9.55
C PRO A 36 19.39 12.02 -8.27
N GLN A 37 19.36 12.66 -7.10
CA GLN A 37 19.54 11.98 -5.81
C GLN A 37 18.31 11.16 -5.42
N ILE A 38 18.56 9.92 -4.98
CA ILE A 38 17.55 9.05 -4.37
C ILE A 38 17.44 9.35 -2.87
N TYR A 39 16.22 9.55 -2.39
CA TYR A 39 15.89 9.54 -0.97
C TYR A 39 15.46 8.14 -0.53
N ARG A 40 15.62 7.87 0.76
CA ARG A 40 15.27 6.59 1.39
C ARG A 40 14.46 6.80 2.65
N GLY A 41 13.61 5.83 2.95
CA GLY A 41 12.89 5.78 4.21
C GLY A 41 11.99 4.56 4.32
N GLU A 42 10.97 4.68 5.14
CA GLU A 42 10.00 3.62 5.39
C GLU A 42 8.58 4.11 5.20
N ALA A 43 7.70 3.20 4.79
CA ALA A 43 6.26 3.43 4.80
C ALA A 43 5.55 2.27 5.51
N VAL A 44 4.52 2.60 6.29
CA VAL A 44 3.65 1.62 6.96
C VAL A 44 2.24 1.78 6.44
N ILE A 45 1.66 0.67 5.99
CA ILE A 45 0.28 0.60 5.49
C ILE A 45 -0.57 -0.19 6.49
N LYS A 46 -1.72 0.37 6.86
CA LYS A 46 -2.74 -0.27 7.70
C LYS A 46 -4.12 -0.07 7.09
N LYS A 47 -4.97 -1.08 7.09
CA LYS A 47 -6.36 -0.94 6.66
C LYS A 47 -7.18 -0.27 7.78
N THR A 48 -7.94 0.75 7.41
CA THR A 48 -8.80 1.56 8.30
C THR A 48 -10.21 1.61 7.72
N GLY A 49 -11.01 0.58 8.02
CA GLY A 49 -12.34 0.41 7.41
C GLY A 49 -12.23 0.11 5.92
N GLU A 50 -12.80 0.99 5.09
CA GLU A 50 -12.76 0.92 3.62
C GLU A 50 -11.51 1.58 3.01
N THR A 51 -10.70 2.25 3.84
CA THR A 51 -9.51 3.00 3.42
C THR A 51 -8.24 2.37 3.96
N TYR A 52 -7.08 2.92 3.58
CA TYR A 52 -5.78 2.58 4.12
C TYR A 52 -5.12 3.81 4.75
N SER A 53 -4.66 3.69 5.99
CA SER A 53 -3.71 4.64 6.55
C SER A 53 -2.32 4.32 6.00
N VAL A 54 -1.64 5.33 5.47
CA VAL A 54 -0.26 5.22 5.00
C VAL A 54 0.58 6.26 5.73
N VAL A 55 1.67 5.82 6.35
CA VAL A 55 2.56 6.69 7.12
C VAL A 55 3.97 6.52 6.62
N TRP A 56 4.58 7.61 6.14
CA TRP A 56 5.96 7.65 5.70
C TRP A 56 6.86 8.27 6.77
N GLN A 57 8.06 7.73 6.88
CA GLN A 57 9.20 8.31 7.59
C GLN A 57 10.37 8.43 6.60
N ILE A 58 10.61 9.63 6.07
CA ILE A 58 11.69 9.93 5.12
C ILE A 58 12.66 10.91 5.79
N GLY A 59 13.86 10.45 6.14
CA GLY A 59 14.77 11.21 7.00
C GLY A 59 14.07 11.59 8.32
N SER A 60 14.13 12.87 8.70
CA SER A 60 13.40 13.41 9.86
C SER A 60 11.93 13.75 9.57
N GLY A 61 11.51 13.71 8.30
CA GLY A 61 10.15 14.07 7.90
C GLY A 61 9.16 12.93 8.08
N ARG A 62 7.98 13.25 8.60
CA ARG A 62 6.85 12.33 8.74
C ARG A 62 5.66 12.80 7.92
N GLN A 63 5.19 11.94 7.01
CA GLN A 63 3.99 12.19 6.20
C GLN A 63 2.89 11.22 6.62
N ILE A 64 1.65 11.71 6.67
CA ILE A 64 0.46 10.91 6.93
C ILE A 64 -0.45 10.97 5.72
N GLY A 65 -1.08 9.86 5.37
CA GLY A 65 -1.99 9.80 4.25
C GLY A 65 -3.14 8.81 4.45
N THR A 66 -4.17 9.05 3.65
CA THR A 66 -5.36 8.21 3.55
C THR A 66 -5.49 7.74 2.12
N GLY A 67 -5.53 6.43 1.93
CA GLY A 67 -5.56 5.77 0.64
C GLY A 67 -6.85 5.01 0.37
N ILE A 68 -7.20 4.92 -0.91
CA ILE A 68 -8.25 4.05 -1.43
C ILE A 68 -7.59 3.09 -2.42
N LEU A 69 -7.81 1.80 -2.22
CA LEU A 69 -7.41 0.76 -3.16
C LEU A 69 -8.55 0.51 -4.15
N SER A 70 -8.30 0.73 -5.44
CA SER A 70 -9.23 0.44 -6.52
C SER A 70 -8.53 -0.40 -7.58
N GLY A 71 -9.01 -1.64 -7.77
CA GLY A 71 -8.30 -2.62 -8.58
C GLY A 71 -6.88 -2.86 -8.06
N SER A 72 -5.89 -2.66 -8.92
CA SER A 72 -4.46 -2.81 -8.61
C SER A 72 -3.75 -1.48 -8.32
N VAL A 73 -4.49 -0.42 -7.97
CA VAL A 73 -3.92 0.91 -7.71
C VAL A 73 -4.34 1.43 -6.34
N LEU A 74 -3.35 1.75 -5.50
CA LEU A 74 -3.55 2.49 -4.25
C LEU A 74 -3.34 3.99 -4.52
N SER A 75 -4.41 4.76 -4.44
CA SER A 75 -4.34 6.23 -4.53
C SER A 75 -4.39 6.84 -3.14
N VAL A 76 -3.48 7.76 -2.81
CA VAL A 76 -3.31 8.31 -1.47
C VAL A 76 -3.26 9.83 -1.52
N VAL A 77 -4.05 10.51 -0.70
CA VAL A 77 -3.77 11.90 -0.33
C VAL A 77 -2.86 11.90 0.89
N PHE A 78 -1.81 12.72 0.90
CA PHE A 78 -0.87 12.80 2.01
C PHE A 78 -0.56 14.24 2.38
N GLN A 79 -0.06 14.44 3.60
CA GLN A 79 0.44 15.72 4.09
C GLN A 79 1.51 15.53 5.16
N ALA A 80 2.30 16.58 5.41
CA ALA A 80 3.24 16.61 6.52
C ALA A 80 2.51 16.58 7.86
N ALA A 81 2.93 15.67 8.75
CA ALA A 81 2.29 15.49 10.05
C ALA A 81 2.34 16.74 10.93
N ASN A 82 3.39 17.56 10.78
CA ASN A 82 3.61 18.80 11.53
C ASN A 82 3.29 20.08 10.74
N ALA A 83 2.78 19.97 9.51
CA ALA A 83 2.38 21.10 8.69
C ALA A 83 1.15 20.75 7.83
N PRO A 84 -0.06 20.70 8.44
CA PRO A 84 -1.29 20.40 7.73
C PRO A 84 -1.50 21.31 6.51
N GLY A 85 -1.99 20.75 5.40
CA GLY A 85 -2.13 21.44 4.12
C GLY A 85 -0.86 21.45 3.25
N SER A 86 0.31 21.10 3.79
CA SER A 86 1.53 20.89 3.00
C SER A 86 1.61 19.44 2.54
N GLY A 87 0.90 19.12 1.45
CA GLY A 87 0.67 17.76 1.01
C GLY A 87 0.55 17.57 -0.49
N GLY A 88 0.00 16.44 -0.89
CA GLY A 88 -0.10 16.04 -2.28
C GLY A 88 -0.89 14.76 -2.48
N VAL A 89 -0.73 14.19 -3.67
CA VAL A 89 -1.33 12.92 -4.06
C VAL A 89 -0.25 11.93 -4.49
N ALA A 90 -0.49 10.66 -4.22
CA ALA A 90 0.33 9.55 -4.69
C ALA A 90 -0.55 8.46 -5.30
N SER A 91 0.00 7.73 -6.26
CA SER A 91 -0.64 6.60 -6.92
C SER A 91 0.37 5.49 -7.07
N PHE A 92 0.07 4.33 -6.49
CA PHE A 92 0.97 3.18 -6.42
C PHE A 92 0.37 1.94 -7.04
N GLU A 93 1.21 1.17 -7.72
CA GLU A 93 0.90 -0.12 -8.33
C GLU A 93 0.99 -1.24 -7.30
N ILE A 94 -0.02 -2.11 -7.32
CA ILE A 94 -0.09 -3.32 -6.52
C ILE A 94 0.20 -4.54 -7.41
N ALA A 95 1.18 -5.33 -7.02
CA ALA A 95 1.44 -6.64 -7.63
C ALA A 95 1.73 -7.65 -6.51
N ASP A 96 1.24 -8.89 -6.66
CA ASP A 96 1.38 -9.95 -5.68
C ASP A 96 1.01 -9.52 -4.24
N ASN A 97 -0.07 -8.74 -4.14
CA ASN A 97 -0.58 -8.17 -2.89
C ASN A 97 0.41 -7.26 -2.15
N LYS A 98 1.31 -6.61 -2.89
CA LYS A 98 2.32 -5.69 -2.35
C LYS A 98 2.31 -4.40 -3.14
N VAL A 99 2.57 -3.29 -2.46
CA VAL A 99 2.96 -2.06 -3.15
C VAL A 99 4.34 -2.27 -3.76
N THR A 100 4.47 -2.02 -5.06
CA THR A 100 5.74 -2.18 -5.79
C THR A 100 6.41 -0.85 -6.11
N GLY A 101 5.62 0.18 -6.41
CA GLY A 101 6.11 1.51 -6.72
C GLY A 101 5.01 2.40 -7.26
N GLY A 102 5.37 3.62 -7.63
CA GLY A 102 4.39 4.59 -8.09
C GLY A 102 4.95 5.99 -8.27
N LYS A 103 4.02 6.94 -8.35
CA LYS A 103 4.32 8.37 -8.52
C LYS A 103 3.61 9.18 -7.46
N TRP A 104 4.19 10.33 -7.14
CA TRP A 104 3.58 11.32 -6.26
C TRP A 104 3.81 12.74 -6.78
N ALA A 105 2.94 13.65 -6.40
CA ALA A 105 3.10 15.07 -6.68
C ALA A 105 2.58 15.89 -5.49
N VAL A 106 3.23 17.01 -5.21
CA VAL A 106 2.69 18.01 -4.27
C VAL A 106 1.49 18.72 -4.89
N THR A 107 0.58 19.22 -4.06
CA THR A 107 -0.58 20.01 -4.51
C THR A 107 -0.12 21.19 -5.36
N GLY A 108 -0.68 21.32 -6.58
CA GLY A 108 -0.31 22.37 -7.54
C GLY A 108 1.01 22.12 -8.30
N GLY A 109 1.73 21.04 -7.99
CA GLY A 109 2.94 20.64 -8.70
C GLY A 109 2.65 20.17 -10.12
N GLN A 110 3.55 20.49 -11.06
CA GLN A 110 3.42 20.11 -12.48
C GLN A 110 4.27 18.88 -12.86
N THR A 111 5.09 18.39 -11.93
CA THR A 111 6.01 17.27 -12.14
C THR A 111 5.90 16.28 -10.99
N ALA A 112 5.95 14.99 -11.31
CA ALA A 112 5.84 13.93 -10.33
C ALA A 112 7.21 13.36 -9.93
N GLY A 113 7.34 13.01 -8.65
CA GLY A 113 8.40 12.14 -8.16
C GLY A 113 8.03 10.68 -8.41
N THR A 114 8.99 9.79 -8.17
CA THR A 114 8.78 8.34 -8.26
C THR A 114 9.21 7.66 -6.98
N GLU A 115 8.59 6.52 -6.68
CA GLU A 115 8.99 5.65 -5.57
C GLU A 115 8.97 4.19 -5.98
N LYS A 116 9.88 3.42 -5.40
CA LYS A 116 9.91 1.96 -5.40
C LYS A 116 9.82 1.48 -3.97
N TRP A 117 8.99 0.47 -3.76
CA TRP A 117 8.65 -0.03 -2.44
C TRP A 117 9.03 -1.51 -2.36
N THR A 118 9.66 -1.90 -1.25
CA THR A 118 10.01 -3.29 -0.97
C THR A 118 9.43 -3.67 0.38
N LEU A 119 8.53 -4.66 0.41
CA LEU A 119 7.96 -5.17 1.65
C LEU A 119 9.07 -5.74 2.53
N GLU A 120 9.16 -5.26 3.76
CA GLU A 120 10.05 -5.81 4.79
C GLU A 120 9.35 -6.84 5.65
N SER A 121 8.14 -6.51 6.12
CA SER A 121 7.35 -7.35 7.00
C SER A 121 5.87 -7.04 6.86
N GLY A 122 5.02 -8.06 6.96
CA GLY A 122 3.58 -7.87 7.20
C GLY A 122 3.31 -7.33 8.61
N ILE A 123 2.04 -7.02 8.90
CA ILE A 123 1.56 -6.59 10.22
C ILE A 123 0.26 -7.29 10.58
#